data_AF-A0A2H3ASX0-F1
#
_entry.id   AF-A0A2H3ASX0-F1
#
_cell.length_a   1.000
_cell.length_b   1.000
_cell.length_c   1.000
_cell.angle_alpha   90.00
_cell.angle_beta   90.00
_cell.angle_gamma   90.00
#
_symmetry.space_group_name_H-M   'P 1'
#
loop_
_entity.id
_entity.type
_entity.pdbx_description
1 polymer ?
#
loop_
_entity_poly.entity_id
_entity_poly.type
_entity_poly.pdbx_seq_one_letter_code
_entity_poly.pdbx_strand_id
1 'polypeptide(L)'
;MLKELTHMDRITQLQDEIEQLLTIMSNSLVYLTSRSNFLQVSPAVPVTKSRNPEKYDAAETFEGNKRELVVDLIAKAKQVEYLIQSLPEPEAEEEQAKRLQRLQEEMSVADAEYAGALKRTKSLHAQVSEVLKTMLSDNHSPVR
;
A
#
# COMPACT_ATOMS: atom_id res chain seq x y z
N MET A 1 -1.44 4.44 -17.03
CA MET A 1 -2.55 4.87 -16.15
C MET A 1 -3.09 3.74 -15.24
N LEU A 2 -2.58 2.51 -15.33
CA LEU A 2 -3.05 1.35 -14.52
C LEU A 2 -2.27 1.11 -13.22
N LYS A 3 -1.41 2.05 -12.79
CA LYS A 3 -0.55 1.87 -11.60
C LYS A 3 -1.19 2.31 -10.28
N GLU A 4 -2.39 2.90 -10.31
CA GLU A 4 -3.06 3.39 -9.10
C GLU A 4 -4.04 2.39 -8.45
N LEU A 5 -4.35 1.27 -9.11
CA LEU A 5 -5.31 0.28 -8.57
C LEU A 5 -4.67 -0.88 -7.78
N THR A 6 -3.34 -0.95 -7.67
CA THR A 6 -2.66 -2.06 -6.97
C THR A 6 -2.00 -1.66 -5.66
N HIS A 7 -2.13 -0.40 -5.25
CA HIS A 7 -1.61 0.06 -3.97
C HIS A 7 -2.77 0.05 -2.97
N MET A 8 -2.59 -0.62 -1.84
CA MET A 8 -3.50 -0.50 -0.70
C MET A 8 -3.76 0.99 -0.43
N ASP A 9 -5.01 1.36 -0.15
CA ASP A 9 -5.38 2.73 0.15
C ASP A 9 -4.45 3.29 1.23
N ARG A 10 -3.97 4.53 1.04
CA ARG A 10 -2.96 5.14 1.93
C ARG A 10 -3.48 5.26 3.36
N ILE A 11 -4.79 5.44 3.52
CA ILE A 11 -5.44 5.47 4.84
C ILE A 11 -5.40 4.08 5.48
N THR A 12 -5.75 3.03 4.74
CA THR A 12 -5.63 1.64 5.23
C THR A 12 -4.19 1.29 5.58
N GLN A 13 -3.23 1.68 4.74
CA GLN A 13 -1.79 1.48 5.03
C GLN A 13 -1.34 2.21 6.29
N LEU A 14 -1.79 3.45 6.50
CA LEU A 14 -1.50 4.20 7.72
C LEU A 14 -2.10 3.51 8.96
N GLN A 15 -3.34 3.03 8.86
CA GLN A 15 -3.99 2.30 9.94
C GLN A 15 -3.19 1.05 10.34
N ASP A 16 -2.78 0.24 9.37
CA ASP A 16 -2.00 -0.98 9.62
C ASP A 16 -0.64 -0.67 10.27
N GLU A 17 0.04 0.39 9.83
CA GLU A 17 1.34 0.78 10.41
C GLU A 17 1.21 1.34 11.83
N ILE A 18 0.11 2.03 12.14
CA ILE A 18 -0.19 2.45 13.52
C ILE A 18 -0.47 1.23 14.41
N GLU A 19 -1.23 0.25 13.94
CA GLU A 19 -1.49 -0.99 14.68
C GLU A 19 -0.20 -1.79 14.93
N GLN A 20 0.68 -1.88 13.93
CA GLN A 20 2.00 -2.48 14.07
C GLN A 20 2.86 -1.73 15.09
N LEU A 21 2.87 -0.40 15.07
CA LEU A 21 3.60 0.42 16.03
C LEU A 21 3.13 0.12 17.47
N LEU A 22 1.83 0.10 17.71
CA LEU A 22 1.25 -0.22 19.02
C LEU A 22 1.57 -1.65 19.46
N THR A 23 1.57 -2.60 18.53
CA THR A 23 1.94 -3.99 18.79
C THR A 23 3.41 -4.09 19.21
N ILE A 24 4.31 -3.40 18.51
CA ILE A 24 5.74 -3.33 18.87
C ILE A 24 5.91 -2.71 20.26
N MET A 25 5.19 -1.63 20.57
CA MET A 25 5.24 -1.01 21.90
C MET A 25 4.80 -1.97 23.01
N SER A 26 3.68 -2.66 22.83
CA SER A 26 3.18 -3.65 23.78
C SER A 26 4.17 -4.80 23.99
N ASN A 27 4.67 -5.38 22.90
CA ASN A 27 5.64 -6.46 22.94
C ASN A 27 6.96 -6.03 23.60
N SER A 28 7.39 -4.78 23.37
CA SER A 28 8.58 -4.19 24.01
C SER A 28 8.40 -4.11 25.53
N LEU A 29 7.23 -3.65 26.01
CA LEU A 29 6.92 -3.61 27.45
C LEU A 29 6.88 -5.01 28.07
N VAL A 30 6.25 -5.96 27.37
CA VAL A 30 6.23 -7.38 27.80
C VAL A 30 7.64 -7.94 27.87
N TYR A 31 8.48 -7.69 26.87
CA TYR A 31 9.88 -8.14 26.86
C TYR A 31 10.67 -7.54 28.03
N LEU A 32 10.62 -6.22 28.22
CA LEU A 32 11.33 -5.52 29.28
C LEU A 32 10.95 -6.01 30.68
N THR A 33 9.67 -6.31 30.91
CA THR A 33 9.17 -6.76 32.22
C THR A 33 9.36 -8.28 32.44
N SER A 34 9.31 -9.08 31.36
CA SER A 34 9.41 -10.54 31.45
C SER A 34 10.85 -11.06 31.46
N ARG A 35 11.78 -10.34 30.83
CA ARG A 35 13.19 -10.76 30.69
C ARG A 35 14.17 -10.03 31.61
N SER A 36 13.71 -9.07 32.42
CA SER A 36 14.54 -8.42 33.45
C SER A 36 14.72 -9.30 34.70
N ASN A 37 15.90 -9.22 35.31
CA ASN A 37 16.21 -9.80 36.63
C ASN A 37 16.33 -8.71 37.70
N PHE A 38 16.30 -9.10 38.97
CA PHE A 38 16.45 -8.17 40.10
C PHE A 38 17.88 -7.67 40.20
N LEU A 39 18.04 -6.36 40.40
CA LEU A 39 19.34 -5.74 40.67
C LEU A 39 19.47 -5.45 42.17
N GLN A 40 20.67 -5.65 42.70
CA GLN A 40 20.98 -5.27 44.08
C GLN A 40 21.17 -3.76 44.15
N VAL A 41 20.27 -3.07 44.84
CA VAL A 41 20.31 -1.59 44.99
C VAL A 41 21.16 -1.16 46.18
N SER A 42 21.22 -1.98 47.24
CA SER A 42 22.01 -1.69 48.45
C SER A 42 22.94 -2.87 48.78
N PRO A 43 24.25 -2.63 49.05
CA PRO A 43 25.16 -3.67 49.50
C PRO A 43 24.76 -4.31 50.84
N ALA A 44 24.01 -3.56 51.67
CA ALA A 44 23.56 -4.02 52.99
C ALA A 44 22.35 -4.95 52.94
N VAL A 45 21.66 -5.04 51.79
CA VAL A 45 20.47 -5.88 51.62
C VAL A 45 20.76 -6.92 50.54
N PRO A 46 20.95 -8.21 50.91
CA PRO A 46 21.18 -9.26 49.94
C PRO A 46 19.93 -9.55 49.11
N VAL A 47 20.11 -9.85 47.83
CA VAL A 47 19.02 -10.24 46.93
C VAL A 47 18.53 -11.63 47.30
N THR A 48 17.34 -11.71 47.87
CA THR A 48 16.76 -12.98 48.37
C THR A 48 15.94 -13.74 47.33
N LYS A 49 15.70 -13.14 46.16
CA LYS A 49 14.96 -13.75 45.05
C LYS A 49 15.68 -13.49 43.74
N SER A 50 16.03 -14.56 43.04
CA SER A 50 16.51 -14.53 41.66
C SER A 50 15.46 -15.17 40.76
N ARG A 51 15.23 -14.60 39.57
CA ARG A 51 14.37 -15.24 38.56
C ARG A 51 15.06 -16.51 38.03
N ASN A 52 14.29 -17.48 37.52
CA ASN A 52 14.87 -18.68 36.90
C ASN A 52 15.82 -18.24 35.75
N PRO A 53 17.08 -18.73 35.69
CA PRO A 53 18.05 -18.44 34.64
C PRO A 53 17.53 -18.56 33.20
N GLU A 54 16.56 -19.43 32.94
CA GLU A 54 15.96 -19.59 31.60
C GLU A 54 14.96 -18.47 31.24
N LYS A 55 14.56 -17.67 32.24
CA LYS A 55 13.50 -16.66 32.12
C LYS A 55 14.02 -15.22 32.07
N TYR A 56 15.33 -14.98 32.22
CA TYR A 56 15.91 -13.64 32.09
C TYR A 56 17.14 -13.68 31.20
N ASP A 57 17.41 -12.58 30.51
CA ASP A 57 18.53 -12.50 29.57
C ASP A 57 19.79 -12.01 30.28
N ALA A 58 20.96 -12.40 29.77
CA ALA A 58 22.23 -11.86 30.24
C ALA A 58 22.27 -10.33 30.01
N ALA A 59 22.96 -9.59 30.89
CA ALA A 59 22.95 -8.12 30.85
C ALA A 59 23.37 -7.56 29.47
N GLU A 60 24.38 -8.17 28.83
CA GLU A 60 24.84 -7.77 27.50
C GLU A 60 23.78 -7.97 26.42
N THR A 61 23.15 -9.16 26.39
CA THR A 61 22.06 -9.49 25.46
C THR A 61 20.84 -8.59 25.69
N PHE A 62 20.49 -8.32 26.95
CA PHE A 62 19.38 -7.46 27.30
C PHE A 62 19.62 -6.00 26.87
N GLU A 63 20.84 -5.47 27.06
CA GLU A 63 21.20 -4.14 26.53
C GLU A 63 21.21 -4.09 24.99
N GLY A 64 21.67 -5.15 24.33
CA GLY A 64 21.60 -5.29 22.87
C GLY A 64 20.16 -5.23 22.36
N ASN A 65 19.30 -6.07 22.91
CA ASN A 65 17.89 -6.15 22.53
C ASN A 65 17.14 -4.86 22.82
N LYS A 66 17.45 -4.16 23.92
CA LYS A 66 16.89 -2.82 24.19
C LYS A 66 17.23 -1.81 23.10
N ARG A 67 18.47 -1.81 22.59
CA ARG A 67 18.87 -0.90 21.51
C ARG A 67 18.12 -1.24 20.21
N GLU A 68 18.00 -2.52 19.88
CA GLU A 68 17.24 -2.99 18.72
C GLU A 68 15.77 -2.55 18.80
N LEU A 69 15.09 -2.79 19.92
CA LEU A 69 13.71 -2.37 20.13
C LEU A 69 13.51 -0.86 19.95
N VAL A 70 14.45 -0.03 20.41
CA VAL A 70 14.40 1.42 20.24
C VAL A 70 14.60 1.81 18.77
N VAL A 71 15.53 1.16 18.06
CA VAL A 71 15.76 1.40 16.63
C VAL A 71 14.51 1.06 15.83
N ASP A 72 13.89 -0.08 16.09
CA ASP A 72 12.66 -0.54 15.42
C ASP A 72 11.50 0.41 15.68
N LEU A 73 11.32 0.84 16.93
CA LEU A 73 10.27 1.78 17.32
C LEU A 73 10.44 3.13 16.59
N ILE A 74 11.66 3.67 16.53
CA ILE A 74 11.94 4.93 15.84
C ILE A 74 11.75 4.78 14.34
N ALA A 75 12.21 3.68 13.75
CA ALA A 75 12.04 3.41 12.32
C ALA A 75 10.55 3.37 11.96
N LYS A 76 9.73 2.68 12.75
CA LYS A 76 8.28 2.61 12.55
C LYS A 76 7.56 3.94 12.78
N ALA A 77 7.95 4.70 13.80
CA ALA A 77 7.41 6.04 14.02
C ALA A 77 7.68 6.97 12.82
N LYS A 78 8.89 6.93 12.26
CA LYS A 78 9.23 7.70 11.05
C LYS A 78 8.46 7.24 9.82
N GLN A 79 8.21 5.93 9.68
CA GLN A 79 7.40 5.40 8.60
C GLN A 79 5.96 5.92 8.68
N VAL A 80 5.38 5.93 9.88
CA VAL A 80 4.04 6.51 10.13
C VAL A 80 4.03 8.01 9.82
N GLU A 81 5.04 8.76 10.25
CA GLU A 81 5.18 10.18 9.96
C GLU A 81 5.23 10.46 8.45
N TYR A 82 6.03 9.70 7.72
CA TYR A 82 6.09 9.80 6.26
C TYR A 82 4.75 9.48 5.60
N LEU A 83 4.03 8.47 6.08
CA LEU A 83 2.71 8.12 5.55
C LEU A 83 1.71 9.26 5.76
N ILE A 84 1.71 9.90 6.95
CA ILE A 84 0.89 11.06 7.24
C ILE A 84 1.21 12.22 6.28
N GLN A 85 2.50 12.51 6.07
CA GLN A 85 2.93 13.56 5.12
C GLN A 85 2.57 13.24 3.66
N SER A 86 2.43 11.94 3.34
CA SER A 86 2.02 11.49 2.01
C SER A 86 0.51 11.45 1.81
N LEU A 87 -0.31 11.70 2.84
CA LEU A 87 -1.76 11.71 2.67
C LEU A 87 -2.16 12.87 1.76
N PRO A 88 -3.08 12.64 0.80
CA PRO A 88 -3.64 13.74 0.03
C PRO A 88 -4.36 14.71 0.96
N GLU A 89 -4.20 16.01 0.72
CA GLU A 89 -4.91 17.02 1.49
C GLU A 89 -6.42 16.83 1.32
N PRO A 90 -7.21 16.92 2.41
CA PRO A 90 -8.65 16.80 2.30
C PRO A 90 -9.22 18.00 1.55
N GLU A 91 -9.78 17.75 0.37
CA GLU A 91 -10.58 18.74 -0.37
C GLU A 91 -11.93 18.94 0.33
N ALA A 92 -12.51 20.14 0.22
CA ALA A 92 -13.87 20.36 0.70
C ALA A 92 -14.86 19.51 -0.11
N GLU A 93 -15.85 18.90 0.55
CA GLU A 93 -16.81 17.98 -0.10
C GLU A 93 -17.50 18.61 -1.33
N GLU A 94 -17.81 19.91 -1.27
CA GLU A 94 -18.41 20.63 -2.39
C GLU A 94 -17.47 20.75 -3.60
N GLU A 95 -16.17 20.97 -3.36
CA GLU A 95 -15.16 21.05 -4.42
C GLU A 95 -14.90 19.67 -5.03
N GLN A 96 -14.82 18.65 -4.18
CA GLN A 96 -14.71 17.26 -4.59
C GLN A 96 -15.91 16.84 -5.45
N ALA A 97 -17.13 17.19 -5.05
CA ALA A 97 -18.35 16.91 -5.84
C ALA A 97 -18.31 17.60 -7.21
N LYS A 98 -17.93 18.88 -7.26
CA LYS A 98 -17.76 19.63 -8.53
C LYS A 98 -16.67 19.03 -9.42
N ARG A 99 -15.58 18.53 -8.83
CA ARG A 99 -14.50 17.85 -9.55
C ARG A 99 -14.98 16.52 -10.13
N LEU A 100 -15.71 15.72 -9.36
CA LEU A 100 -16.30 14.46 -9.81
C LEU A 100 -17.31 14.67 -10.94
N GLN A 101 -18.16 15.69 -10.83
CA GLN A 101 -19.11 16.02 -11.90
C GLN A 101 -18.39 16.39 -13.20
N ARG A 102 -17.36 17.25 -13.14
CA ARG A 102 -16.55 17.62 -14.31
C ARG A 102 -15.87 16.39 -14.94
N LEU A 103 -15.27 15.52 -14.12
CA LEU A 103 -14.67 14.28 -14.60
C LEU A 103 -15.69 13.38 -15.30
N GLN A 104 -16.93 13.33 -14.81
CA GLN A 104 -17.98 12.54 -15.42
C GLN A 104 -18.45 13.12 -16.76
N GLU A 105 -18.54 14.44 -16.86
CA GLU A 105 -18.82 15.14 -18.13
C GLU A 105 -17.71 14.88 -19.16
N GLU A 106 -16.43 15.00 -18.76
CA GLU A 106 -15.27 14.69 -19.60
C GLU A 106 -15.29 13.22 -20.05
N MET A 107 -15.60 12.28 -19.16
CA MET A 107 -15.70 10.86 -19.49
C MET A 107 -16.82 10.60 -20.51
N SER A 108 -17.97 11.25 -20.36
CA SER A 108 -19.07 11.14 -21.32
C SER A 108 -18.70 11.64 -22.71
N VAL A 109 -17.93 12.72 -22.81
CA VAL A 109 -17.45 13.25 -24.09
C VAL A 109 -16.45 12.27 -24.72
N ALA A 110 -15.48 11.79 -23.94
CA ALA A 110 -14.49 10.81 -24.40
C ALA A 110 -15.15 9.51 -24.89
N ASP A 111 -16.17 9.02 -24.20
CA ASP A 111 -16.93 7.83 -24.60
C ASP A 111 -17.68 8.04 -25.92
N ALA A 112 -18.28 9.22 -26.12
CA ALA A 112 -18.96 9.57 -27.37
C ALA A 112 -17.99 9.65 -28.55
N GLU A 113 -16.82 10.27 -28.35
CA GLU A 113 -15.74 10.31 -29.35
C GLU A 113 -15.23 8.91 -29.68
N TYR A 114 -15.01 8.09 -28.65
CA TYR A 114 -14.60 6.69 -28.81
C TYR A 114 -15.63 5.88 -29.61
N ALA A 115 -16.92 6.01 -29.28
CA ALA A 115 -18.00 5.35 -30.02
C ALA A 115 -18.05 5.80 -31.49
N GLY A 116 -17.86 7.09 -31.75
CA GLY A 116 -17.78 7.65 -33.09
C GLY A 116 -16.57 7.15 -33.89
N ALA A 117 -15.39 7.05 -33.25
CA ALA A 117 -14.20 6.46 -33.84
C ALA A 117 -14.39 4.97 -34.16
N LEU A 118 -14.95 4.21 -33.21
CA LEU A 118 -15.24 2.79 -33.39
C LEU A 118 -16.20 2.54 -34.56
N LYS A 119 -17.25 3.35 -34.70
CA LYS A 119 -18.20 3.25 -35.82
C LYS A 119 -17.51 3.48 -37.17
N ARG A 120 -16.64 4.49 -37.26
CA ARG A 120 -15.84 4.77 -38.48
C ARG A 120 -14.93 3.61 -38.81
N THR A 121 -14.19 3.08 -37.83
CA THR A 121 -13.30 1.94 -38.02
C THR A 121 -14.06 0.69 -38.48
N LYS A 122 -15.23 0.38 -37.89
CA LYS A 122 -16.07 -0.73 -38.33
C LYS A 122 -16.56 -0.57 -39.77
N SER A 123 -16.99 0.63 -40.14
CA SER A 123 -17.43 0.90 -41.52
C SER A 123 -16.28 0.76 -42.52
N LEU A 124 -15.11 1.31 -42.22
CA LEU A 124 -13.94 1.20 -43.08
C LEU A 124 -13.46 -0.25 -43.20
N HIS A 125 -13.45 -0.99 -42.10
CA HIS A 125 -13.12 -2.41 -42.10
C HIS A 125 -14.07 -3.22 -42.99
N ALA A 126 -15.39 -2.94 -42.93
CA ALA A 126 -16.37 -3.59 -43.78
C ALA A 126 -16.13 -3.27 -45.27
N GLN A 127 -15.85 -2.01 -45.61
CA GLN A 127 -15.53 -1.59 -46.98
C GLN A 127 -14.26 -2.27 -47.52
N VAL A 128 -13.18 -2.28 -46.74
CA VAL A 128 -11.92 -2.95 -47.13
C VAL A 128 -12.12 -4.45 -47.27
N SER A 129 -12.89 -5.07 -46.37
CA SER A 129 -13.21 -6.51 -46.43
C SER A 129 -14.00 -6.86 -47.69
N GLU A 130 -14.96 -6.02 -48.08
CA GLU A 130 -15.74 -6.22 -49.30
C GLU A 130 -14.87 -6.07 -50.56
N VAL A 131 -14.02 -5.03 -50.63
CA VAL A 131 -13.09 -4.84 -51.75
C VAL A 131 -12.11 -6.01 -51.88
N LEU A 132 -11.57 -6.51 -50.76
CA LEU A 132 -10.71 -7.70 -50.77
C LEU A 132 -11.47 -8.93 -51.27
N LYS A 133 -12.72 -9.09 -50.84
CA LYS A 133 -13.57 -10.20 -51.26
C LYS A 133 -13.84 -10.15 -52.77
N THR A 134 -14.22 -8.98 -53.31
CA THR A 134 -14.45 -8.81 -54.76
C THR A 134 -13.20 -9.09 -55.57
N MET A 135 -12.03 -8.57 -55.15
CA MET A 135 -10.75 -8.82 -55.82
C MET A 135 -10.33 -10.29 -55.81
N LEU A 136 -10.61 -11.01 -54.71
CA LEU A 136 -10.35 -12.44 -54.60
C LEU A 136 -11.31 -13.28 -55.45
N SER A 137 -12.57 -12.87 -55.59
CA SER A 137 -13.54 -13.57 -56.45
C SER A 137 -13.35 -13.32 -57.94
N ASP A 138 -12.90 -12.12 -58.34
CA ASP A 138 -12.66 -11.79 -59.76
C ASP A 138 -11.46 -12.56 -60.34
N ASN A 139 -10.44 -12.84 -59.52
CA ASN A 139 -9.30 -13.69 -59.89
C ASN A 139 -9.61 -15.20 -59.97
N HIS A 140 -10.85 -15.62 -59.71
CA HIS A 140 -11.28 -17.02 -59.76
C HIS A 140 -12.24 -17.36 -60.90
N SER A 141 -12.35 -16.51 -61.93
CA SER A 141 -12.93 -16.95 -63.22
C SER A 141 -11.95 -17.92 -63.91
N PRO A 142 -12.26 -19.21 -64.05
CA PRO A 142 -11.41 -20.12 -64.80
C PRO A 142 -11.46 -19.71 -66.27
N VAL A 143 -10.29 -19.35 -66.80
CA VAL A 143 -10.07 -19.22 -68.25
C VAL A 143 -10.46 -20.56 -68.87
N ARG A 144 -11.55 -20.56 -69.65
CA ARG A 144 -12.01 -21.67 -70.47
C ARG A 144 -11.03 -21.95 -71.62
#